data_AF-A0A974C0K1-F1
#
_entry.id   AF-A0A974C0K1-F1
#
_cell.length_a   1.000
_cell.length_b   1.000
_cell.length_c   1.000
_cell.angle_alpha   90.00
_cell.angle_beta   90.00
_cell.angle_gamma   90.00
#
_symmetry.space_group_name_H-M   'P 1'
#
loop_
_entity.id
_entity.type
_entity.pdbx_description
1 polymer ?
#
loop_
_entity_poly.entity_id
_entity_poly.type
_entity_poly.pdbx_seq_one_letter_code
_entity_poly.pdbx_strand_id
1 'polypeptide(L)'
;AQRRPYYAEYSPARLYIHTMCTSHYLDLFITCIICINVITMSMEHYNQPKSLEEVLKYCNYVFTIVFVFEALFKLVAFGFRRFFKDRWNQLDLAIVLLSIMGITLEEIEINASLPINPTIIRIMRVLRIARVLKLLKMATGMRALLDTVVQALPQ
;
A
#
# COMPACT_ATOMS: atom_id res chain seq x y z
N ALA A 1 0.10 11.73 36.22
CA ALA A 1 0.19 10.26 36.08
C ALA A 1 0.50 9.90 34.63
N GLN A 2 1.72 9.43 34.33
CA GLN A 2 2.04 8.91 33.00
C GLN A 2 1.16 7.66 32.76
N ARG A 3 0.18 7.77 31.86
CA ARG A 3 -0.62 6.61 31.44
C ARG A 3 0.36 5.57 30.88
N ARG A 4 0.30 4.33 31.39
CA ARG A 4 1.11 3.22 30.86
C ARG A 4 0.94 3.15 29.34
N PRO A 5 2.01 2.92 28.57
CA PRO A 5 1.88 2.79 27.12
C PRO A 5 0.92 1.64 26.79
N TYR A 6 0.07 1.82 25.79
CA TYR A 6 -0.99 0.86 25.44
C TYR A 6 -0.46 -0.53 25.01
N TYR A 7 0.83 -0.61 24.68
CA TYR A 7 1.54 -1.84 24.31
C TYR A 7 2.21 -2.53 25.51
N ALA A 8 2.04 -2.01 26.74
CA ALA A 8 2.62 -2.59 27.95
C ALA A 8 2.10 -4.01 28.27
N GLU A 9 0.96 -4.40 27.71
CA GLU A 9 0.34 -5.73 27.91
C GLU A 9 0.53 -6.65 26.68
N TYR A 10 1.43 -6.31 25.75
CA TYR A 10 1.64 -7.11 24.55
C TYR A 10 2.43 -8.39 24.85
N SER A 11 2.06 -9.49 24.18
CA SER A 11 2.88 -10.70 24.17
C SER A 11 4.26 -10.39 23.56
N PRO A 12 5.33 -11.11 23.93
CA PRO A 12 6.69 -10.82 23.47
C PRO A 12 6.81 -10.82 21.94
N ALA A 13 6.10 -11.73 21.26
CA ALA A 13 6.04 -11.77 19.79
C ALA A 13 5.38 -10.51 19.20
N ARG A 14 4.27 -10.04 19.79
CA ARG A 14 3.57 -8.83 19.32
C ARG A 14 4.39 -7.56 19.61
N LEU A 15 5.11 -7.52 20.72
CA LEU A 15 5.99 -6.40 21.06
C LEU A 15 7.17 -6.28 20.08
N TYR A 16 7.75 -7.40 19.67
CA TYR A 16 8.79 -7.43 18.65
C TYR A 16 8.27 -6.90 17.31
N ILE A 17 7.12 -7.40 16.83
CA ILE A 17 6.49 -6.91 15.59
C ILE A 17 6.14 -5.42 15.70
N HIS A 18 5.63 -4.97 16.85
CA HIS A 18 5.32 -3.55 17.08
C HIS A 18 6.56 -2.66 17.01
N THR A 19 7.67 -3.11 17.62
CA THR A 19 8.95 -2.39 17.58
C THR A 19 9.52 -2.34 16.16
N MET A 20 9.42 -3.44 15.41
CA MET A 20 9.81 -3.49 14.00
C MET A 20 8.94 -2.57 13.13
N CYS A 21 7.62 -2.57 13.33
CA CYS A 21 6.67 -1.72 12.60
C CYS A 21 6.79 -0.23 12.92
N THR A 22 7.32 0.12 14.09
CA THR A 22 7.56 1.51 14.50
C THR A 22 8.97 1.98 14.13
N SER A 23 9.78 1.08 13.56
CA SER A 23 11.17 1.37 13.21
C SER A 23 11.29 2.12 11.90
N HIS A 24 12.13 3.15 11.88
CA HIS A 24 12.45 3.93 10.68
C HIS A 24 13.04 3.06 9.55
N TYR A 25 13.69 1.94 9.88
CA TYR A 25 14.25 1.02 8.89
C TYR A 25 13.16 0.37 8.03
N LEU A 26 12.02 -0.01 8.62
CA LEU A 26 10.91 -0.59 7.88
C LEU A 26 10.26 0.46 6.97
N ASP A 27 10.04 1.67 7.49
CA ASP A 27 9.46 2.77 6.70
C ASP A 27 10.36 3.16 5.52
N LEU A 28 11.69 3.19 5.72
CA LEU A 28 12.66 3.41 4.64
C LEU A 28 12.62 2.27 3.62
N PHE A 29 12.61 1.01 4.08
CA PHE A 29 12.52 -0.16 3.20
C PHE A 29 11.26 -0.12 2.32
N ILE A 30 10.09 0.11 2.91
CA ILE A 30 8.83 0.21 2.16
C ILE A 30 8.86 1.37 1.17
N THR A 31 9.48 2.49 1.56
CA THR A 31 9.67 3.64 0.67
C THR A 31 10.55 3.32 -0.52
N CYS A 32 11.68 2.63 -0.32
CA CYS A 32 12.50 2.13 -1.43
C CYS A 32 11.70 1.24 -2.37
N ILE A 33 10.89 0.32 -1.84
CA ILE A 33 10.03 -0.55 -2.64
C ILE A 33 9.00 0.25 -3.44
N ILE A 34 8.39 1.29 -2.85
CA ILE A 34 7.47 2.18 -3.58
C ILE A 34 8.20 2.91 -4.70
N CYS A 35 9.40 3.45 -4.46
CA CYS A 35 10.20 4.13 -5.49
C CYS A 35 10.53 3.20 -6.66
N ILE A 36 10.99 1.97 -6.37
CA ILE A 36 11.26 0.97 -7.41
C ILE A 36 9.97 0.65 -8.17
N ASN A 37 8.85 0.52 -7.47
CA ASN A 37 7.57 0.29 -8.11
C ASN A 37 7.20 1.42 -9.09
N VAL A 38 7.36 2.68 -8.69
CA VAL A 38 7.11 3.84 -9.56
C VAL A 38 8.01 3.81 -10.80
N ILE A 39 9.27 3.41 -10.66
CA ILE A 39 10.18 3.21 -11.78
C ILE A 39 9.63 2.13 -12.72
N THR A 40 9.22 0.97 -12.20
CA THR A 40 8.63 -0.09 -13.04
C THR A 40 7.37 0.36 -13.77
N MET A 41 6.52 1.17 -13.13
CA MET A 41 5.33 1.74 -13.78
C MET A 41 5.70 2.75 -14.87
N SER A 42 6.78 3.50 -14.68
CA SER A 42 7.28 4.47 -15.67
C SER A 42 7.93 3.79 -16.88
N MET A 43 8.32 2.52 -16.76
CA MET A 43 8.91 1.74 -17.85
C MET A 43 7.86 1.15 -18.81
N GLU A 44 6.58 1.09 -18.39
CA GLU A 44 5.49 0.62 -19.26
C GLU A 44 5.36 1.55 -20.48
N HIS A 45 5.46 1.00 -21.69
CA HIS A 45 5.29 1.77 -22.92
C HIS A 45 4.41 1.05 -23.95
N TYR A 46 3.85 1.81 -24.89
CA TYR A 46 3.02 1.25 -25.97
C TYR A 46 3.88 0.37 -26.89
N ASN A 47 3.33 -0.78 -27.33
CA ASN A 47 4.02 -1.78 -28.15
C ASN A 47 5.32 -2.33 -27.55
N GLN A 48 5.34 -2.63 -26.24
CA GLN A 48 6.48 -3.27 -25.58
C GLN A 48 6.64 -4.76 -25.92
N PRO A 49 7.87 -5.31 -25.87
CA PRO A 49 8.07 -6.75 -26.08
C PRO A 49 7.39 -7.56 -24.98
N LYS A 50 6.84 -8.73 -25.35
CA LYS A 50 6.11 -9.61 -24.42
C LYS A 50 6.93 -10.00 -23.18
N SER A 51 8.24 -10.18 -23.34
CA SER A 51 9.14 -10.48 -22.22
C SER A 51 9.20 -9.35 -21.18
N LEU A 52 9.20 -8.08 -21.63
CA LEU A 52 9.17 -6.94 -20.71
C LEU A 52 7.83 -6.84 -19.98
N GLU A 53 6.73 -7.06 -20.71
CA GLU A 53 5.39 -7.10 -20.12
C GLU A 53 5.26 -8.16 -19.00
N GLU A 54 5.75 -9.38 -19.26
CA GLU A 54 5.77 -10.46 -18.26
C GLU A 54 6.63 -10.09 -17.04
N VAL A 55 7.83 -9.54 -17.25
CA VAL A 55 8.72 -9.11 -16.16
C VAL A 55 8.05 -8.02 -15.30
N LEU A 56 7.47 -6.99 -15.93
CA LEU A 56 6.77 -5.93 -15.20
C LEU A 56 5.55 -6.45 -14.43
N LYS A 57 4.83 -7.43 -14.99
CA LYS A 57 3.73 -8.13 -14.34
C LYS A 57 4.20 -8.88 -13.08
N TYR A 58 5.27 -9.67 -13.18
CA TYR A 58 5.84 -10.37 -12.02
C TYR A 58 6.36 -9.39 -10.97
N CYS A 59 7.01 -8.30 -11.36
CA CYS A 59 7.41 -7.24 -10.45
C CYS A 59 6.19 -6.68 -9.69
N ASN A 60 5.11 -6.35 -10.39
CA ASN A 60 3.88 -5.83 -9.77
C ASN A 60 3.29 -6.81 -8.73
N TYR A 61 3.36 -8.12 -8.97
CA TYR A 61 2.94 -9.12 -7.98
C TYR A 61 3.83 -9.10 -6.74
N VAL A 62 5.15 -9.10 -6.91
CA VAL A 62 6.10 -9.05 -5.80
C VAL A 62 5.86 -7.81 -4.94
N PHE A 63 5.69 -6.64 -5.57
CA PHE A 63 5.42 -5.39 -4.85
C PHE A 63 4.10 -5.44 -4.08
N THR A 64 3.05 -6.00 -4.69
CA THR A 64 1.74 -6.13 -4.04
C THR A 64 1.83 -7.07 -2.84
N ILE A 65 2.52 -8.21 -2.96
CA ILE A 65 2.75 -9.15 -1.87
C ILE A 65 3.48 -8.48 -0.69
N VAL A 66 4.52 -7.69 -0.99
CA VAL A 66 5.24 -6.92 0.05
C VAL A 66 4.31 -5.95 0.78
N PHE A 67 3.45 -5.22 0.06
CA PHE A 67 2.49 -4.30 0.68
C PHE A 67 1.40 -5.03 1.48
N VAL A 68 0.97 -6.21 1.05
CA VAL A 68 0.06 -7.07 1.83
C VAL A 68 0.70 -7.46 3.16
N PHE A 69 1.96 -7.92 3.13
CA PHE A 69 2.68 -8.30 4.35
C PHE A 69 2.89 -7.10 5.29
N GLU A 70 3.25 -5.94 4.75
CA GLU A 70 3.34 -4.71 5.54
C GLU A 70 2.02 -4.38 6.26
N ALA A 71 0.91 -4.36 5.52
CA ALA A 71 -0.40 -4.06 6.09
C ALA A 71 -0.81 -5.10 7.15
N LEU A 72 -0.51 -6.39 6.91
CA LEU A 72 -0.77 -7.46 7.87
C LEU A 72 0.08 -7.30 9.14
N PHE A 73 1.38 -7.02 9.02
CA PHE A 73 2.24 -6.77 10.16
C PHE A 73 1.78 -5.56 10.97
N LYS A 74 1.38 -4.47 10.31
CA LYS A 74 0.80 -3.30 10.97
C LYS A 74 -0.52 -3.63 11.68
N LEU A 75 -1.37 -4.45 11.06
CA LEU A 75 -2.62 -4.91 11.67
C LEU A 75 -2.38 -5.73 12.95
N VAL A 76 -1.39 -6.64 12.93
CA VAL A 76 -1.01 -7.44 14.11
C VAL A 76 -0.34 -6.57 15.19
N ALA A 77 0.54 -5.66 14.80
CA ALA A 77 1.22 -4.74 15.71
C ALA A 77 0.23 -3.87 16.48
N PHE A 78 -0.59 -3.09 15.76
CA PHE A 78 -1.48 -2.10 16.37
C PHE A 78 -2.80 -2.71 16.86
N GLY A 79 -3.17 -3.89 16.33
CA GLY A 79 -4.48 -4.52 16.55
C GLY A 79 -5.61 -3.84 15.78
N PHE A 80 -6.71 -4.57 15.58
CA PHE A 80 -7.83 -4.16 14.71
C PHE A 80 -8.37 -2.76 15.03
N ARG A 81 -8.75 -2.49 16.28
CA ARG A 81 -9.36 -1.20 16.66
C ARG A 81 -8.46 0.01 16.41
N ARG A 82 -7.14 -0.12 16.63
CA ARG A 82 -6.22 1.02 16.48
C ARG A 82 -5.76 1.18 15.04
N PHE A 83 -5.57 0.08 14.32
CA PHE A 83 -5.27 0.08 12.90
C PHE A 83 -6.34 0.85 12.12
N PHE A 84 -7.63 0.52 12.34
CA PHE A 84 -8.74 1.19 11.66
C PHE A 84 -9.05 2.59 12.18
N LYS A 85 -8.44 3.07 13.26
CA LYS A 85 -8.62 4.45 13.72
C LYS A 85 -7.67 5.43 13.02
N ASP A 86 -6.54 4.94 12.52
CA ASP A 86 -5.53 5.76 11.85
C ASP A 86 -5.83 5.85 10.35
N ARG A 87 -6.11 7.07 9.86
CA ARG A 87 -6.40 7.35 8.43
C ARG A 87 -5.27 6.88 7.51
N TRP A 88 -4.03 6.94 7.98
CA TRP A 88 -2.87 6.52 7.19
C TRP A 88 -2.73 5.00 7.06
N ASN A 89 -3.26 4.25 8.01
CA ASN A 89 -3.35 2.79 7.94
C ASN A 89 -4.57 2.36 7.12
N GLN A 90 -5.67 3.12 7.17
CA GLN A 90 -6.81 2.91 6.27
C GLN A 90 -6.43 3.14 4.80
N LEU A 91 -5.71 4.22 4.49
CA LEU A 91 -5.21 4.49 3.12
C LEU A 91 -4.29 3.38 2.63
N ASP A 92 -3.41 2.89 3.50
CA ASP A 92 -2.52 1.77 3.18
C ASP A 92 -3.31 0.49 2.83
N LEU A 93 -4.28 0.13 3.68
CA LEU A 93 -5.16 -1.01 3.43
C LEU A 93 -5.96 -0.84 2.12
N ALA A 94 -6.49 0.36 1.86
CA ALA A 94 -7.23 0.64 0.63
C ALA A 94 -6.36 0.45 -0.61
N ILE A 95 -5.11 0.93 -0.59
CA ILE A 95 -4.16 0.74 -1.70
C ILE A 95 -3.83 -0.73 -1.92
N VAL A 96 -3.65 -1.50 -0.84
CA VAL A 96 -3.43 -2.96 -0.92
C VAL A 96 -4.63 -3.65 -1.57
N LEU A 97 -5.85 -3.35 -1.12
CA LEU A 97 -7.08 -3.93 -1.67
C LEU A 97 -7.28 -3.57 -3.14
N LEU A 98 -7.06 -2.31 -3.52
CA LEU A 98 -7.11 -1.86 -4.92
C LEU A 98 -6.08 -2.59 -5.79
N SER A 99 -4.88 -2.82 -5.26
CA SER A 99 -3.82 -3.54 -5.98
C SER A 99 -4.17 -5.01 -6.22
N ILE A 100 -4.69 -5.69 -5.18
CA ILE A 100 -5.18 -7.08 -5.31
C ILE A 100 -6.32 -7.14 -6.33
N MET A 101 -7.31 -6.26 -6.21
CA MET A 101 -8.45 -6.20 -7.12
C MET A 101 -8.00 -5.99 -8.57
N GLY A 102 -7.07 -5.07 -8.81
CA GLY A 102 -6.54 -4.79 -10.15
C GLY A 102 -5.88 -6.01 -10.77
N ILE A 103 -5.06 -6.72 -10.00
CA ILE A 103 -4.43 -7.97 -10.42
C ILE A 103 -5.48 -9.04 -10.72
N THR A 104 -6.45 -9.25 -9.82
CA THR A 104 -7.46 -10.30 -10.01
C THR A 104 -8.35 -10.04 -11.23
N LEU A 105 -8.68 -8.78 -11.52
CA LEU A 105 -9.49 -8.43 -12.69
C LEU A 105 -8.72 -8.67 -14.00
N GLU A 106 -7.43 -8.33 -14.04
CA GLU A 106 -6.55 -8.59 -15.18
C GLU A 106 -6.36 -10.09 -15.42
N GLU A 107 -6.24 -10.89 -14.35
CA GLU A 107 -6.18 -12.36 -14.47
C GLU A 107 -7.50 -12.98 -14.94
N ILE A 108 -8.65 -12.48 -14.48
CA ILE A 108 -9.96 -13.00 -14.89
C ILE A 108 -10.23 -12.72 -16.38
N GLU A 109 -9.85 -11.52 -16.86
CA GLU A 109 -9.93 -11.16 -18.28
C GLU A 109 -9.17 -12.17 -19.16
N ILE A 110 -7.94 -12.51 -18.75
CA ILE A 110 -7.06 -13.41 -19.52
C ILE A 110 -7.53 -14.87 -19.44
N ASN A 111 -7.88 -15.36 -18.24
CA ASN A 111 -8.10 -16.79 -18.00
C ASN A 111 -9.54 -17.26 -18.17
N ALA A 112 -10.53 -16.41 -17.81
CA ALA A 112 -11.94 -16.81 -17.79
C ALA A 112 -12.73 -16.33 -19.02
N SER A 113 -12.11 -15.53 -19.90
CA SER A 113 -12.73 -14.94 -21.10
C SER A 113 -14.09 -14.27 -20.81
N LEU A 114 -14.27 -13.77 -19.58
CA LEU A 114 -15.46 -13.02 -19.23
C LEU A 114 -15.41 -11.66 -19.91
N PRO A 115 -16.51 -11.16 -20.50
CA PRO A 115 -16.55 -9.86 -21.13
C PRO A 115 -16.50 -8.75 -20.06
N ILE A 116 -15.31 -8.43 -19.58
CA ILE A 116 -15.07 -7.28 -18.70
C ILE A 116 -15.00 -6.03 -19.57
N ASN A 117 -15.66 -4.95 -19.14
CA ASN A 117 -15.61 -3.69 -19.85
C ASN A 117 -14.17 -3.15 -19.87
N PRO A 118 -13.57 -2.87 -21.06
CA PRO A 118 -12.20 -2.36 -21.17
C PRO A 118 -11.97 -1.05 -20.41
N THR A 119 -13.02 -0.28 -20.18
CA THR A 119 -12.97 0.94 -19.36
C THR A 119 -12.62 0.63 -17.91
N ILE A 120 -13.16 -0.46 -17.34
CA ILE A 120 -12.89 -0.87 -15.96
C ILE A 120 -11.43 -1.26 -15.82
N ILE A 121 -10.91 -2.06 -16.75
CA ILE A 121 -9.50 -2.45 -16.80
C ILE A 121 -8.62 -1.21 -16.84
N ARG A 122 -8.93 -0.24 -17.71
CA ARG A 122 -8.19 1.03 -17.80
C ARG A 122 -8.22 1.82 -16.48
N ILE A 123 -9.35 1.89 -15.80
CA ILE A 123 -9.45 2.54 -14.48
C ILE A 123 -8.57 1.81 -13.47
N MET A 124 -8.62 0.48 -13.40
CA MET A 124 -7.77 -0.30 -12.50
C MET A 124 -6.28 -0.10 -12.81
N ARG A 125 -5.92 0.08 -14.09
CA ARG A 125 -4.56 0.46 -14.47
C ARG A 125 -4.17 1.82 -13.89
N VAL A 126 -5.03 2.84 -13.97
CA VAL A 126 -4.74 4.17 -13.39
C VAL A 126 -4.68 4.14 -11.87
N LEU A 127 -5.59 3.39 -11.21
CA LEU A 127 -5.66 3.29 -9.75
C LEU A 127 -4.38 2.70 -9.13
N ARG A 128 -3.58 1.95 -9.91
CA ARG A 128 -2.28 1.46 -9.45
C ARG A 128 -1.36 2.63 -9.04
N ILE A 129 -1.47 3.81 -9.66
CA ILE A 129 -0.70 5.03 -9.33
C ILE A 129 -0.99 5.51 -7.90
N ALA A 130 -2.15 5.18 -7.32
CA ALA A 130 -2.49 5.53 -5.94
C ALA A 130 -1.46 5.01 -4.92
N ARG A 131 -0.67 3.98 -5.24
CA ARG A 131 0.45 3.52 -4.41
C ARG A 131 1.51 4.59 -4.13
N VAL A 132 1.67 5.58 -5.02
CA VAL A 132 2.55 6.74 -4.81
C VAL A 132 2.13 7.54 -3.59
N LEU A 133 0.83 7.54 -3.25
CA LEU A 133 0.30 8.21 -2.07
C LEU A 133 0.88 7.65 -0.75
N LYS A 134 1.46 6.44 -0.77
CA LYS A 134 2.17 5.90 0.40
C LYS A 134 3.44 6.70 0.73
N LEU A 135 4.07 7.38 -0.24
CA LEU A 135 5.22 8.27 0.00
C LEU A 135 4.86 9.45 0.91
N LEU A 136 3.60 9.88 0.88
CA LEU A 136 3.10 10.97 1.72
C LEU A 136 3.22 10.64 3.22
N LYS A 137 3.23 9.35 3.59
CA LYS A 137 3.38 8.90 4.98
C LYS A 137 4.77 9.20 5.56
N MET A 138 5.81 9.15 4.71
CA MET A 138 7.20 9.36 5.15
C MET A 138 7.56 10.86 5.19
N ALA A 139 6.93 11.67 4.33
CA ALA A 139 7.08 13.12 4.35
C ALA A 139 6.28 13.72 5.51
N THR A 140 6.85 13.69 6.72
CA THR A 140 6.25 14.21 7.96
C THR A 140 5.72 15.65 7.81
N GLY A 141 6.44 16.51 7.08
CA GLY A 141 5.99 17.87 6.74
C GLY A 141 4.74 17.89 5.86
N MET A 142 4.67 17.06 4.82
CA MET A 142 3.48 16.94 3.97
C MET A 142 2.30 16.33 4.72
N ARG A 143 2.54 15.35 5.60
CA ARG A 143 1.49 14.80 6.46
C ARG A 143 0.84 15.90 7.31
N ALA A 144 1.65 16.75 7.94
CA ALA A 144 1.13 17.86 8.74
C ALA A 144 0.31 18.84 7.89
N LEU A 145 0.77 19.19 6.69
CA LEU A 145 0.03 20.07 5.77
C LEU A 145 -1.28 19.43 5.28
N LEU A 146 -1.29 18.14 4.97
CA LEU A 146 -2.51 17.45 4.56
C LEU A 146 -3.50 17.34 5.72
N ASP A 147 -3.02 17.08 6.94
CA ASP A 147 -3.85 17.04 8.13
C ASP A 147 -4.49 18.41 8.41
N THR A 148 -3.78 19.53 8.19
CA THR A 148 -4.37 20.88 8.34
C THR A 148 -5.36 21.20 7.22
N VAL A 149 -5.10 20.82 5.98
CA VAL A 149 -6.05 21.00 4.86
C VAL A 149 -7.33 20.23 5.12
N VAL A 150 -7.24 18.97 5.56
CA VAL A 150 -8.42 18.14 5.89
C VAL A 150 -9.21 18.74 7.05
N GLN A 151 -8.56 19.39 8.02
CA GLN A 151 -9.24 20.09 9.11
C GLN A 151 -9.88 21.41 8.67
N ALA A 152 -9.32 22.08 7.67
CA ALA A 152 -9.83 23.34 7.14
C ALA A 152 -11.02 23.17 6.18
N LEU A 153 -11.25 21.96 5.65
CA LEU A 153 -12.43 21.66 4.86
C LEU A 153 -13.69 21.74 5.75
N PRO A 154 -14.69 22.57 5.40
CA PRO A 154 -15.95 22.62 6.15
C PRO A 154 -16.62 21.24 6.09
N GLN A 155 -17.16 20.79 7.23
CA GLN A 155 -17.84 19.50 7.38
C GLN A 155 -19.14 19.43 6.59
#